data_AF-A0A259M394-F1
#
_entry.id   AF-A0A259M394-F1
#
_cell.length_a   1.000
_cell.length_b   1.000
_cell.length_c   1.000
_cell.angle_alpha   90.00
_cell.angle_beta   90.00
_cell.angle_gamma   90.00
#
_symmetry.space_group_name_H-M   'P 1'
#
loop_
_entity.id
_entity.type
_entity.pdbx_description
1 polymer ?
#
loop_
_entity_poly.entity_id
_entity_poly.type
_entity_poly.pdbx_seq_one_letter_code
_entity_poly.pdbx_strand_id
1 'polypeptide(L)'
;MSADGQATPYPDRAFAAAPLAWHEVAGREVPIGWQVRLPDRGVDVTVTALNPDAWMATSVPYWEGPVTISGSHGGVGYLEMTGYDD
;
A
#
# COMPACT_ATOMS: atom_id res chain seq x y z
N MET A 1 14.44 -7.79 -4.87
CA MET A 1 15.33 -8.66 -5.66
C MET A 1 16.19 -7.79 -6.54
N SER A 2 17.48 -8.10 -6.67
CA SER A 2 18.29 -7.54 -7.76
C SER A 2 17.92 -8.21 -9.09
N ALA A 3 18.42 -7.66 -10.21
CA ALA A 3 18.14 -8.18 -11.55
C ALA A 3 18.62 -9.65 -11.75
N ASP A 4 19.49 -10.14 -10.86
CA ASP A 4 19.99 -11.52 -10.80
C ASP A 4 19.09 -12.46 -9.97
N GLY A 5 17.96 -11.98 -9.44
CA GLY A 5 17.01 -12.77 -8.66
C GLY A 5 17.38 -12.95 -7.19
N GLN A 6 18.46 -12.35 -6.68
CA GLN A 6 18.79 -12.47 -5.25
C GLN A 6 17.85 -11.64 -4.37
N ALA A 7 17.32 -12.26 -3.31
CA ALA A 7 16.55 -11.59 -2.28
C ALA A 7 17.47 -10.97 -1.22
N THR A 8 17.16 -9.75 -0.80
CA THR A 8 17.81 -9.08 0.33
C THR A 8 16.79 -8.97 1.45
N PRO A 9 16.96 -9.69 2.58
CA PRO A 9 16.10 -9.49 3.73
C PRO A 9 16.39 -8.13 4.37
N TYR A 10 15.37 -7.46 4.88
CA TYR A 10 15.51 -6.27 5.69
C TYR A 10 15.14 -6.58 7.14
N PRO A 11 15.80 -5.95 8.13
CA PRO A 11 15.46 -6.15 9.53
C PRO A 11 14.08 -5.56 9.84
N ASP A 12 13.54 -5.95 10.99
CA ASP A 12 12.35 -5.32 11.56
C ASP A 12 12.51 -3.80 11.56
N ARG A 13 11.42 -3.08 11.27
CA ARG A 13 11.36 -1.60 11.23
C ARG A 13 12.16 -0.92 10.11
N ALA A 14 12.83 -1.66 9.22
CA ALA A 14 13.45 -1.07 8.02
C ALA A 14 12.40 -0.49 7.06
N PHE A 15 11.24 -1.15 7.00
CA PHE A 15 10.07 -0.72 6.25
C PHE A 15 9.08 -0.01 7.18
N ALA A 16 8.50 1.09 6.70
CA ALA A 16 7.38 1.75 7.36
C ALA A 16 6.31 2.15 6.34
N ALA A 17 5.05 2.00 6.73
CA ALA A 17 3.89 2.50 6.03
C ALA A 17 3.02 3.28 7.01
N ALA A 18 2.68 4.52 6.69
CA ALA A 18 1.80 5.37 7.50
C ALA A 18 0.64 5.88 6.64
N PRO A 19 -0.60 5.82 7.12
CA PRO A 19 -1.75 6.30 6.38
C PRO A 19 -1.70 7.83 6.25
N LEU A 20 -2.08 8.32 5.07
CA LEU A 20 -2.16 9.74 4.73
C LEU A 20 -3.59 10.20 4.43
N ALA A 21 -4.43 9.28 3.95
CA ALA A 21 -5.82 9.54 3.60
C ALA A 21 -6.68 8.31 3.90
N TRP A 22 -7.87 8.55 4.41
CA TRP A 22 -8.89 7.54 4.75
C TRP A 22 -10.14 7.76 3.90
N HIS A 23 -10.89 6.69 3.66
CA HIS A 23 -12.13 6.70 2.90
C HIS A 23 -13.13 5.72 3.49
N GLU A 24 -14.40 6.13 3.57
CA GLU A 24 -15.49 5.26 3.99
C GLU A 24 -16.00 4.46 2.80
N VAL A 25 -15.97 3.13 2.91
CA VAL A 25 -16.50 2.22 1.89
C VAL A 25 -17.13 1.02 2.57
N ALA A 26 -18.31 0.57 2.09
CA ALA A 26 -19.01 -0.58 2.66
C ALA A 26 -19.18 -0.51 4.20
N GLY A 27 -19.39 0.68 4.75
CA GLY A 27 -19.59 0.94 6.17
C GLY A 27 -18.33 0.88 7.05
N ARG A 28 -17.13 0.92 6.47
CA ARG A 28 -15.85 0.90 7.21
C ARG A 28 -14.88 1.95 6.67
N GLU A 29 -13.98 2.43 7.53
CA GLU A 29 -12.89 3.34 7.15
C GLU A 29 -11.65 2.56 6.74
N VAL A 30 -11.16 2.82 5.52
CA VAL A 30 -9.93 2.19 4.98
C VAL A 30 -8.94 3.25 4.48
N PRO A 31 -7.63 3.05 4.68
CA PRO A 31 -6.62 4.01 4.21
C PRO A 31 -6.35 3.85 2.71
N ILE A 32 -6.72 4.86 1.94
CA ILE A 32 -6.54 4.90 0.47
C ILE A 32 -5.30 5.70 0.03
N GLY A 33 -4.57 6.27 0.99
CA GLY A 33 -3.31 6.97 0.75
C GLY A 33 -2.28 6.59 1.80
N TRP A 34 -1.04 6.38 1.39
CA TRP A 34 0.05 5.89 2.25
C TRP A 34 1.37 6.60 1.98
N GLN A 35 2.10 6.93 3.05
CA GLN A 35 3.53 7.22 2.99
C GLN A 35 4.28 5.91 3.21
N VAL A 36 5.06 5.48 2.23
CA VAL A 36 5.88 4.26 2.28
C VAL A 36 7.35 4.62 2.28
N ARG A 37 8.09 4.06 3.25
CA ARG A 37 9.52 4.34 3.45
C ARG A 37 10.35 3.08 3.58
N LEU A 38 11.48 3.07 2.89
CA LEU A 38 12.59 2.13 3.05
C LEU A 38 13.90 2.92 2.85
N PRO A 39 14.40 3.60 3.90
CA PRO A 39 15.50 4.56 3.80
C PRO A 39 16.80 3.96 3.24
N ASP A 40 17.13 2.72 3.59
CA ASP A 40 18.33 2.01 3.13
C ASP A 40 18.35 1.82 1.60
N ARG A 41 17.22 2.02 0.94
CA ARG A 41 17.05 1.96 -0.52
C ARG A 41 16.68 3.30 -1.14
N GLY A 42 16.71 4.38 -0.36
CA GLY A 42 16.30 5.71 -0.80
C GLY A 42 14.82 5.80 -1.17
N VAL A 43 13.98 4.90 -0.66
CA VAL A 43 12.54 4.90 -0.93
C VAL A 43 11.85 5.76 0.12
N ASP A 44 11.23 6.82 -0.35
CA ASP A 44 10.21 7.61 0.32
C ASP A 44 9.17 8.00 -0.74
N VAL A 45 8.03 7.32 -0.73
CA VAL A 45 7.00 7.46 -1.78
C VAL A 45 5.61 7.58 -1.20
N THR A 46 4.78 8.37 -1.88
CA THR A 46 3.34 8.43 -1.66
C THR A 46 2.65 7.45 -2.60
N VAL A 47 1.85 6.56 -2.03
CA VAL A 47 0.99 5.61 -2.75
C VAL A 47 -0.45 6.07 -2.63
N THR A 48 -1.13 6.24 -3.76
CA THR A 48 -2.51 6.76 -3.82
C THR A 48 -3.41 5.84 -4.62
N ALA A 49 -4.53 5.41 -4.03
CA ALA A 49 -5.56 4.63 -4.71
C ALA A 49 -6.20 5.40 -5.86
N LEU A 50 -6.41 4.71 -6.99
CA LEU A 50 -7.14 5.28 -8.13
C LEU A 50 -8.66 5.10 -8.01
N ASN A 51 -9.10 4.00 -7.39
CA ASN A 51 -10.50 3.73 -7.08
C ASN A 51 -10.66 3.54 -5.56
N PRO A 52 -11.14 4.56 -4.82
CA PRO A 52 -11.36 4.46 -3.38
C PRO A 52 -12.35 3.35 -2.98
N ASP A 53 -13.35 3.07 -3.83
CA ASP A 53 -14.45 2.16 -3.56
C ASP A 53 -14.12 0.68 -3.89
N ALA A 54 -12.84 0.32 -4.01
CA ALA A 54 -12.38 -1.01 -4.45
C ALA A 54 -12.48 -2.10 -3.36
N TRP A 55 -13.63 -2.15 -2.67
CA TRP A 55 -13.93 -3.14 -1.64
C TRP A 55 -14.51 -4.43 -2.24
N MET A 56 -14.01 -5.57 -1.77
CA MET A 56 -14.43 -6.91 -2.19
C MET A 56 -15.17 -7.60 -1.04
N ALA A 57 -16.49 -7.76 -1.19
CA ALA A 57 -17.37 -8.40 -0.21
C ALA A 57 -17.37 -9.95 -0.35
N THR A 58 -16.20 -10.58 -0.22
CA THR A 58 -16.06 -12.05 -0.23
C THR A 58 -16.27 -12.63 1.18
N SER A 59 -16.07 -13.94 1.34
CA SER A 59 -16.12 -14.58 2.67
C SER A 59 -15.01 -14.10 3.63
N VAL A 60 -13.90 -13.60 3.08
CA VAL A 60 -12.83 -12.90 3.83
C VAL A 60 -12.64 -11.56 3.12
N PRO A 61 -13.35 -10.52 3.55
CA PRO A 61 -13.47 -9.32 2.74
C PRO A 61 -12.17 -8.51 2.80
N TYR A 62 -11.89 -7.78 1.71
CA TYR A 62 -10.62 -7.10 1.53
C TYR A 62 -10.76 -5.91 0.57
N TRP A 63 -9.81 -4.99 0.63
CA TRP A 63 -9.67 -3.90 -0.34
C TRP A 63 -8.58 -4.27 -1.34
N GLU A 64 -8.84 -4.14 -2.64
CA GLU A 64 -7.83 -4.35 -3.67
C GLU A 64 -8.06 -3.44 -4.87
N GLY A 65 -7.07 -2.63 -5.21
CA GLY A 65 -7.19 -1.70 -6.31
C GLY A 65 -5.87 -1.17 -6.85
N PRO A 66 -5.89 -0.63 -8.08
CA PRO A 66 -4.72 -0.03 -8.69
C PRO A 66 -4.33 1.28 -7.98
N VAL A 67 -3.03 1.50 -7.87
CA VAL A 67 -2.44 2.67 -7.21
C VAL A 67 -1.44 3.39 -8.11
N THR A 68 -1.26 4.67 -7.85
CA THR A 68 -0.14 5.47 -8.37
C THR A 68 0.91 5.67 -7.29
N ILE A 69 2.17 5.78 -7.70
CA ILE A 69 3.32 5.94 -6.80
C ILE A 69 4.08 7.19 -7.25
N SER A 70 4.36 8.08 -6.31
CA SER A 70 5.12 9.33 -6.56
C SER A 70 6.06 9.65 -5.40
N GLY A 71 7.04 10.53 -5.62
CA GLY A 71 8.04 10.91 -4.62
C GLY A 71 9.45 10.57 -5.10
N SER A 72 10.26 9.93 -4.26
CA SER A 72 11.62 9.48 -4.62
C SER A 72 11.66 8.57 -5.85
N HIS A 73 10.57 7.83 -6.11
CA HIS A 73 10.37 6.94 -7.24
C HIS A 73 8.96 7.15 -7.80
N GLY A 74 8.81 6.98 -9.11
CA GLY A 74 7.52 7.04 -9.80
C GLY A 74 7.11 5.66 -10.30
N GLY A 75 5.80 5.39 -10.32
CA GLY A 75 5.29 4.14 -10.85
C GLY A 75 3.79 3.95 -10.69
N VAL A 76 3.34 2.75 -11.06
CA VAL A 76 1.98 2.25 -10.86
C VAL A 76 2.07 0.85 -10.28
N GLY A 77 1.03 0.43 -9.57
CA GLY A 77 0.98 -0.89 -8.95
C GLY A 77 -0.41 -1.24 -8.47
N TYR A 78 -0.48 -2.21 -7.57
CA TYR A 78 -1.69 -2.60 -6.85
C TYR A 78 -1.43 -2.57 -5.35
N LEU A 79 -2.47 -2.28 -4.59
CA LEU A 79 -2.49 -2.37 -3.14
C LEU A 79 -3.60 -3.35 -2.76
N GLU A 80 -3.29 -4.26 -1.84
CA GLU A 80 -4.22 -5.18 -1.22
C GLU A 80 -4.18 -4.96 0.29
N MET A 81 -5.34 -4.89 0.94
CA MET A 81 -5.46 -4.69 2.38
C MET A 81 -6.57 -5.57 2.95
N THR A 82 -6.26 -6.25 4.06
CA THR A 82 -7.19 -7.09 4.83
C THR A 82 -7.22 -6.60 6.29
N GLY A 83 -8.16 -7.11 7.10
CA GLY A 83 -8.25 -6.76 8.53
C GLY A 83 -8.93 -5.42 8.83
N TYR A 84 -9.80 -4.97 7.93
CA TYR A 84 -10.67 -3.80 8.08
C TYR A 84 -12.15 -4.20 8.17
N ASP A 85 -12.42 -5.49 8.33
CA ASP A 85 -13.69 -6.04 8.79
C ASP A 85 -13.86 -5.88 10.31
N ASP A 86 -15.11 -5.84 10.77
CA ASP A 86 -15.50 -5.65 12.17
C ASP A 86 -15.04 -6.79 13.10
#